data_AF-A0AAU3RGM6-F1
#
_entry.id   AF-A0AAU3RGM6-F1
#
_cell.length_a   1.000
_cell.length_b   1.000
_cell.length_c   1.000
_cell.angle_alpha   90.00
_cell.angle_beta   90.00
_cell.angle_gamma   90.00
#
_symmetry.space_group_name_H-M   'P 1'
#
loop_
_entity.id
_entity.type
_entity.pdbx_description
1 polymer ?
#
loop_
_entity_poly.entity_id
_entity_poly.type
_entity_poly.pdbx_seq_one_letter_code
_entity_poly.pdbx_strand_id
1 'polypeptide(L)'
;MSSSTTPAAPELTVVHLVRHGEVHNPEGVLYGRRDGYHLSELGRQMADRVAEHLKGRDIAYVVSSPLERAQETAEPIAKVHGLDLATDARLLEAENVFEGKTFGVGDGALRKPGNWKHLTNPFKPSWGEPYVEQVVRMMSALEAARDAARGREAVAVSHQLPIWIVRSFAEKRRLWHDPRRRQCTLASMTSFTFQGDKLVSVGYSEPARDLVPAHLLAGAKPVKGASKAFGA
;
A
#
# COMPACT_ATOMS: atom_id res chain seq x y z
N MET A 1 26.60 -17.80 -43.76
CA MET A 1 25.19 -17.82 -43.30
C MET A 1 25.09 -16.88 -42.11
N SER A 2 24.63 -15.64 -42.31
CA SER A 2 24.39 -14.72 -41.19
C SER A 2 23.09 -15.11 -40.50
N SER A 3 23.20 -15.65 -39.29
CA SER A 3 22.05 -15.80 -38.40
C SER A 3 21.65 -14.41 -37.94
N SER A 4 20.54 -13.89 -38.47
CA SER A 4 19.88 -12.72 -37.92
C SER A 4 19.16 -13.13 -36.65
N THR A 5 19.79 -12.95 -35.50
CA THR A 5 19.10 -13.02 -34.22
C THR A 5 18.18 -11.81 -34.14
N THR A 6 16.88 -12.03 -34.33
CA THR A 6 15.86 -11.04 -33.96
C THR A 6 16.10 -10.68 -32.50
N PRO A 7 16.29 -9.39 -32.13
CA PRO A 7 16.45 -9.04 -30.73
C PRO A 7 15.21 -9.54 -29.97
N ALA A 8 15.44 -10.36 -28.94
CA ALA A 8 14.36 -10.81 -28.08
C ALA A 8 13.57 -9.59 -27.58
N ALA A 9 12.24 -9.68 -27.59
CA ALA A 9 11.40 -8.64 -27.03
C ALA A 9 11.90 -8.32 -25.60
N PRO A 10 11.98 -7.04 -25.22
CA PRO A 10 12.62 -6.68 -23.97
C PRO A 10 11.86 -7.29 -22.80
N GLU A 11 12.61 -7.95 -21.91
CA GLU A 11 12.06 -8.62 -20.73
C GLU A 11 11.43 -7.60 -19.79
N LEU A 12 10.12 -7.75 -19.55
CA LEU A 12 9.35 -6.90 -18.66
C LEU A 12 9.15 -7.59 -17.32
N THR A 13 9.17 -6.80 -16.24
CA THR A 13 8.84 -7.27 -14.89
C THR A 13 7.82 -6.33 -14.29
N VAL A 14 6.76 -6.87 -13.69
CA VAL A 14 5.72 -6.05 -13.04
C VAL A 14 5.73 -6.30 -11.54
N VAL A 15 5.82 -5.23 -10.74
CA VAL A 15 5.66 -5.32 -9.29
C VAL A 15 4.35 -4.65 -8.89
N HIS A 16 3.46 -5.42 -8.28
CA HIS A 16 2.15 -4.99 -7.80
C HIS A 16 2.23 -4.62 -6.32
N LEU A 17 2.11 -3.33 -5.99
CA LEU A 17 1.87 -2.89 -4.62
C LEU A 17 0.38 -2.97 -4.29
N VAL A 18 0.02 -3.84 -3.36
CA VAL A 18 -1.36 -4.01 -2.90
C VAL A 18 -1.52 -3.36 -1.52
N ARG A 19 -2.55 -2.52 -1.36
CA ARG A 19 -2.93 -2.05 -0.01
C ARG A 19 -3.68 -3.17 0.72
N HIS A 20 -3.38 -3.40 1.99
CA HIS A 20 -4.14 -4.34 2.81
C HIS A 20 -5.67 -4.10 2.79
N GLY A 21 -6.44 -5.15 3.09
CA GLY A 21 -7.91 -5.10 3.20
C GLY A 21 -8.40 -4.30 4.42
N GLU A 22 -9.72 -4.22 4.58
CA GLU A 22 -10.34 -3.54 5.72
C GLU A 22 -9.95 -4.20 7.06
N VAL A 23 -9.67 -3.37 8.07
CA VAL A 23 -9.21 -3.79 9.40
C VAL A 23 -10.33 -3.62 10.41
N HIS A 24 -10.52 -4.62 11.28
CA HIS A 24 -11.43 -4.50 12.40
C HIS A 24 -10.90 -3.48 13.42
N ASN A 25 -11.51 -2.29 13.47
CA ASN A 25 -11.09 -1.17 14.32
C ASN A 25 -12.30 -0.43 14.90
N PRO A 26 -13.09 -1.07 15.80
CA PRO A 26 -14.33 -0.50 16.32
C PRO A 26 -14.11 0.79 17.12
N GLU A 27 -12.95 0.96 17.77
CA GLU A 27 -12.62 2.16 18.55
C GLU A 27 -12.12 3.33 17.68
N GLY A 28 -11.89 3.13 16.38
CA GLY A 28 -11.40 4.17 15.48
C GLY A 28 -10.02 4.71 15.85
N VAL A 29 -9.14 3.82 16.34
CA VAL A 29 -7.76 4.15 16.72
C VAL A 29 -6.90 4.27 15.47
N LEU A 30 -6.04 5.29 15.43
CA LEU A 30 -4.94 5.33 14.46
C LEU A 30 -3.90 4.28 14.89
N TYR A 31 -3.94 3.12 14.24
CA TYR A 31 -3.10 2.00 14.65
C TYR A 31 -1.68 2.04 14.07
N GLY A 32 -1.45 2.65 12.90
CA GLY A 32 -0.10 2.78 12.33
C GLY A 32 0.66 1.45 12.28
N ARG A 33 1.79 1.36 12.98
CA ARG A 33 2.62 0.14 13.07
C ARG A 33 2.32 -0.77 14.27
N ARG A 34 1.24 -0.54 15.02
CA ARG A 34 0.89 -1.35 16.20
C ARG A 34 0.42 -2.74 15.82
N ASP A 35 0.79 -3.71 16.65
CA ASP A 35 0.33 -5.10 16.60
C ASP A 35 -1.14 -5.24 17.04
N GLY A 36 -1.74 -6.40 16.74
CA GLY A 36 -3.09 -6.78 17.16
C GLY A 36 -4.22 -6.21 16.28
N TYR A 37 -3.88 -5.63 15.12
CA TYR A 37 -4.85 -5.11 14.16
C TYR A 37 -4.97 -6.04 12.96
N HIS A 38 -6.02 -6.85 12.99
CA HIS A 38 -6.33 -7.88 11.99
C HIS A 38 -7.41 -7.43 11.00
N LEU A 39 -7.47 -8.10 9.85
CA LEU A 39 -8.55 -7.93 8.90
C LEU A 39 -9.89 -8.28 9.54
N SER A 40 -10.90 -7.47 9.25
CA SER A 40 -12.29 -7.85 9.51
C SER A 40 -12.74 -8.95 8.55
N GLU A 41 -13.98 -9.42 8.72
CA GLU A 41 -14.61 -10.29 7.74
C GLU A 41 -14.67 -9.67 6.34
N LEU A 42 -15.01 -8.37 6.24
CA LEU A 42 -14.97 -7.64 4.97
C LEU A 42 -13.54 -7.55 4.41
N GLY A 43 -12.55 -7.33 5.28
CA GLY A 43 -11.14 -7.32 4.89
C GLY A 43 -10.66 -8.63 4.29
N ARG A 44 -11.09 -9.75 4.85
CA ARG A 44 -10.80 -11.09 4.31
C ARG A 44 -11.43 -11.30 2.94
N GLN A 45 -12.69 -10.89 2.77
CA GLN A 45 -13.36 -10.91 1.45
C GLN A 45 -12.64 -10.05 0.41
N MET A 46 -12.11 -8.89 0.82
CA MET A 46 -11.29 -8.05 -0.05
C MET A 46 -9.97 -8.72 -0.43
N ALA A 47 -9.30 -9.40 0.50
CA ALA A 47 -8.07 -10.15 0.24
C ALA A 47 -8.32 -11.30 -0.76
N ASP A 48 -9.40 -12.06 -0.57
CA ASP A 48 -9.82 -13.12 -1.50
C ASP A 48 -10.10 -12.57 -2.90
N ARG A 49 -10.73 -11.39 -2.99
CA ARG A 49 -10.98 -10.74 -4.29
C ARG A 49 -9.70 -10.37 -5.02
N VAL A 50 -8.69 -9.88 -4.30
CA VAL A 50 -7.38 -9.58 -4.90
C VAL A 50 -6.70 -10.85 -5.36
N ALA A 51 -6.74 -11.93 -4.56
CA ALA A 51 -6.18 -13.22 -4.96
C ALA A 51 -6.85 -13.77 -6.24
N GLU A 52 -8.18 -13.73 -6.32
CA GLU A 52 -8.89 -14.18 -7.53
C GLU A 52 -8.57 -13.30 -8.75
N HIS A 53 -8.42 -11.98 -8.57
CA HIS A 53 -8.00 -11.07 -9.64
C HIS A 53 -6.60 -11.40 -10.20
N LEU A 54 -5.70 -11.89 -9.34
CA LEU A 54 -4.31 -12.20 -9.68
C LEU A 54 -4.10 -13.64 -10.18
N LYS A 55 -5.02 -14.56 -9.89
CA LYS A 55 -4.91 -16.00 -10.14
C LYS A 55 -4.42 -16.42 -11.54
N GLY A 56 -4.82 -15.70 -12.59
CA GLY A 56 -4.42 -16.00 -13.98
C GLY A 56 -3.10 -15.34 -14.42
N ARG A 57 -2.45 -14.58 -13.55
CA ARG A 57 -1.21 -13.84 -13.83
C ARG A 57 0.01 -14.66 -13.48
N ASP A 58 1.13 -14.37 -14.12
CA ASP A 58 2.40 -15.07 -13.91
C ASP A 58 3.15 -14.53 -12.68
N ILE A 59 2.53 -14.65 -11.50
CA ILE A 59 3.16 -14.24 -10.25
C ILE A 59 4.25 -15.24 -9.86
N ALA A 60 5.46 -14.75 -9.64
CA ALA A 60 6.65 -15.51 -9.27
C ALA A 60 7.09 -15.28 -7.83
N TYR A 61 6.67 -14.17 -7.22
CA TYR A 61 7.12 -13.74 -5.89
C TYR A 61 6.02 -13.01 -5.15
N VAL A 62 5.80 -13.37 -3.87
CA VAL A 62 4.87 -12.67 -2.98
C VAL A 62 5.61 -12.27 -1.71
N VAL A 63 5.54 -10.99 -1.36
CA VAL A 63 6.14 -10.42 -0.16
C VAL A 63 5.15 -9.51 0.54
N SER A 64 5.26 -9.38 1.85
CA SER A 64 4.36 -8.53 2.62
C SER A 64 5.09 -7.77 3.73
N SER A 65 4.52 -6.63 4.12
CA SER A 65 4.83 -5.98 5.39
C SER A 65 4.63 -6.97 6.55
N PRO A 66 5.45 -6.90 7.62
CA PRO A 66 5.30 -7.81 8.77
C PRO A 66 4.02 -7.62 9.60
N LEU A 67 3.20 -6.61 9.32
CA LEU A 67 1.99 -6.33 10.09
C LEU A 67 0.86 -7.28 9.70
N GLU A 68 0.08 -7.73 10.69
CA GLU A 68 -0.86 -8.86 10.59
C GLU A 68 -1.86 -8.67 9.45
N ARG A 69 -2.52 -7.51 9.39
CA ARG A 69 -3.44 -7.15 8.28
C ARG A 69 -2.84 -7.29 6.88
N ALA A 70 -1.54 -7.03 6.72
CA ALA A 70 -0.86 -7.13 5.43
C ALA A 70 -0.49 -8.58 5.13
N GLN A 71 -0.07 -9.34 6.15
CA GLN A 71 0.16 -10.78 6.05
C GLN A 71 -1.14 -11.51 5.67
N GLU A 72 -2.22 -11.27 6.41
CA GLU A 72 -3.55 -11.84 6.14
C GLU A 72 -4.11 -11.47 4.76
N THR A 73 -3.72 -10.31 4.21
CA THR A 73 -4.09 -9.94 2.83
C THR A 73 -3.23 -10.70 1.80
N ALA A 74 -1.96 -10.95 2.11
CA ALA A 74 -1.00 -11.59 1.20
C ALA A 74 -1.14 -13.12 1.16
N GLU A 75 -1.53 -13.75 2.26
CA GLU A 75 -1.71 -15.19 2.40
C GLU A 75 -2.56 -15.84 1.28
N PRO A 76 -3.79 -15.38 0.98
CA PRO A 76 -4.59 -15.97 -0.10
C PRO A 76 -3.94 -15.79 -1.48
N ILE A 77 -3.19 -14.70 -1.68
CA ILE A 77 -2.45 -14.45 -2.93
C ILE A 77 -1.31 -15.47 -3.07
N ALA A 78 -0.49 -15.65 -2.04
CA ALA A 78 0.59 -16.64 -2.06
C ALA A 78 0.03 -18.07 -2.28
N LYS A 79 -1.05 -18.40 -1.57
CA LYS A 79 -1.72 -19.72 -1.66
C LYS A 79 -2.23 -20.04 -3.06
N VAL A 80 -2.91 -19.11 -3.74
CA VAL A 80 -3.48 -19.38 -5.07
C VAL A 80 -2.40 -19.59 -6.15
N HIS A 81 -1.21 -19.01 -5.94
CA HIS A 81 -0.05 -19.20 -6.82
C HIS A 81 0.89 -20.33 -6.38
N GLY A 82 0.61 -21.00 -5.24
CA GLY A 82 1.48 -22.05 -4.70
C GLY A 82 2.88 -21.55 -4.30
N LEU A 83 2.98 -20.29 -3.85
CA LEU A 83 4.22 -19.64 -3.47
C LEU A 83 4.34 -19.48 -1.95
N ASP A 84 5.59 -19.41 -1.48
CA ASP A 84 5.87 -18.99 -0.11
C ASP A 84 5.64 -17.47 0.06
N LEU A 85 5.19 -17.07 1.24
CA LEU A 85 5.02 -15.66 1.60
C LEU A 85 6.29 -15.12 2.28
N ALA A 86 7.01 -14.26 1.57
CA ALA A 86 8.15 -13.54 2.15
C ALA A 86 7.68 -12.34 3.00
N THR A 87 8.55 -11.88 3.91
CA THR A 87 8.30 -10.70 4.74
C THR A 87 9.40 -9.66 4.57
N ASP A 88 9.02 -8.39 4.43
CA ASP A 88 9.95 -7.28 4.27
C ASP A 88 9.52 -6.05 5.11
N ALA A 89 10.36 -5.67 6.08
CA ALA A 89 10.12 -4.51 6.95
C ALA A 89 10.10 -3.18 6.19
N ARG A 90 10.71 -3.10 5.00
CA ARG A 90 10.66 -1.90 4.16
C ARG A 90 9.27 -1.58 3.65
N LEU A 91 8.32 -2.52 3.71
CA LEU A 91 6.92 -2.36 3.32
C LEU A 91 6.01 -1.86 4.46
N LEU A 92 6.55 -1.57 5.65
CA LEU A 92 5.79 -1.04 6.80
C LEU A 92 5.02 0.25 6.48
N GLU A 93 3.97 0.52 7.25
CA GLU A 93 3.31 1.84 7.25
C GLU A 93 4.30 2.93 7.68
N ALA A 94 4.06 4.19 7.35
CA ALA A 94 4.80 5.31 7.90
C ALA A 94 4.62 5.41 9.42
N GLU A 95 5.69 5.73 10.14
CA GLU A 95 5.59 6.02 11.57
C GLU A 95 4.68 7.22 11.82
N ASN A 96 3.95 7.21 12.94
CA ASN A 96 3.12 8.35 13.32
C ASN A 96 3.06 8.55 14.85
N VAL A 97 3.41 9.75 15.33
CA VAL A 97 3.39 10.11 16.76
C VAL A 97 1.99 10.13 17.40
N PHE A 98 0.95 10.05 16.56
CA PHE A 98 -0.44 9.97 17.00
C PHE A 98 -0.96 8.52 17.08
N GLU A 99 -0.12 7.52 16.84
CA GLU A 99 -0.47 6.11 17.05
C GLU A 99 -1.07 5.86 18.44
N GLY A 100 -2.08 4.99 18.49
CA GLY A 100 -2.81 4.67 19.72
C GLY A 100 -3.82 5.74 20.16
N LYS A 101 -4.00 6.82 19.39
CA LYS A 101 -5.02 7.84 19.65
C LYS A 101 -6.16 7.73 18.64
N THR A 102 -7.36 8.15 19.04
CA THR A 102 -8.42 8.45 18.07
C THR A 102 -8.03 9.71 17.30
N PHE A 103 -8.03 9.64 15.97
CA PHE A 103 -7.48 10.69 15.12
C PHE A 103 -8.49 11.17 14.08
N GLY A 104 -9.24 12.25 14.34
CA GLY A 104 -10.22 12.77 13.37
C GLY A 104 -10.49 14.27 13.50
N VAL A 105 -11.13 14.85 12.48
CA VAL A 105 -11.58 16.26 12.50
C VAL A 105 -12.69 16.42 13.54
N GLY A 106 -12.35 17.01 14.68
CA GLY A 106 -13.29 17.33 15.77
C GLY A 106 -12.89 16.77 17.14
N ASP A 107 -12.26 15.59 17.17
CA ASP A 107 -11.98 14.86 18.41
C ASP A 107 -10.50 14.51 18.55
N GLY A 108 -9.90 14.97 19.65
CA GLY A 108 -8.74 14.33 20.25
C GLY A 108 -7.42 15.08 20.13
N ALA A 109 -6.66 14.82 19.07
CA ALA A 109 -5.24 15.18 19.03
C ALA A 109 -4.96 16.59 18.47
N LEU A 110 -5.51 16.96 17.32
CA LEU A 110 -5.16 18.22 16.64
C LEU A 110 -5.69 19.48 17.38
N ARG A 111 -6.69 19.32 18.26
CA ARG A 111 -7.22 20.41 19.10
C ARG A 111 -6.40 20.66 20.37
N LYS A 112 -5.46 19.78 20.73
CA LYS A 112 -4.60 19.95 21.90
C LYS A 112 -3.39 20.80 21.50
N PRO A 113 -3.19 22.01 22.07
CA PRO A 113 -2.09 22.90 21.69
C PRO A 113 -0.70 22.23 21.78
N GLY A 114 -0.52 21.32 22.75
CA GLY A 114 0.73 20.56 22.91
C GLY A 114 1.09 19.65 21.72
N ASN A 115 0.14 19.35 20.82
CA ASN A 115 0.39 18.55 19.61
C ASN A 115 0.83 19.39 18.40
N TRP A 116 0.70 20.72 18.46
CA TRP A 116 1.06 21.60 17.34
C TRP A 116 2.55 21.60 17.02
N LYS A 117 3.39 21.29 18.02
CA LYS A 117 4.83 21.07 17.83
C LYS A 117 5.16 19.94 16.85
N HIS A 118 4.25 18.98 16.65
CA HIS A 118 4.40 17.90 15.69
C HIS A 118 3.88 18.26 14.30
N LEU A 119 3.21 19.39 14.12
CA LEU A 119 2.62 19.85 12.86
C LEU A 119 3.41 21.02 12.23
N THR A 120 4.63 21.28 12.73
CA THR A 120 5.43 22.45 12.37
C THR A 120 5.98 22.40 10.95
N ASN A 121 6.13 21.21 10.37
CA ASN A 121 6.55 21.07 8.98
C ASN A 121 5.70 20.04 8.24
N PRO A 122 4.75 20.47 7.40
CA PRO A 122 3.98 19.55 6.56
C PRO A 122 4.78 18.98 5.38
N PHE A 123 5.84 19.67 4.93
CA PHE A 123 6.66 19.23 3.81
C PHE A 123 7.64 18.11 4.19
N LYS A 124 8.06 18.06 5.46
CA LYS A 124 8.73 16.93 6.09
C LYS A 124 7.88 16.55 7.30
N PRO A 125 6.90 15.64 7.15
CA PRO A 125 5.81 15.45 8.11
C PRO A 125 6.38 15.19 9.51
N SER A 126 6.46 16.24 10.32
CA SER A 126 7.13 16.21 11.64
C SER A 126 6.40 15.35 12.67
N TRP A 127 5.23 14.85 12.30
CA TRP A 127 4.42 13.90 13.06
C TRP A 127 4.68 12.44 12.67
N GLY A 128 5.58 12.17 11.73
CA GLY A 128 5.81 10.81 11.24
C GLY A 128 7.08 10.66 10.42
N GLU A 129 7.15 9.55 9.69
CA GLU A 129 8.29 9.23 8.83
C GLU A 129 8.39 10.22 7.64
N PRO A 130 9.56 10.84 7.40
CA PRO A 130 9.76 11.72 6.25
C PRO A 130 9.45 11.04 4.92
N TYR A 131 8.76 11.75 4.01
CA TYR A 131 8.36 11.16 2.72
C TYR A 131 9.53 10.64 1.89
N VAL A 132 10.70 11.29 1.96
CA VAL A 132 11.89 10.84 1.23
C VAL A 132 12.41 9.50 1.79
N GLU A 133 12.35 9.31 3.10
CA GLU A 133 12.74 8.03 3.74
C GLU A 133 11.78 6.91 3.32
N GLN A 134 10.48 7.20 3.26
CA GLN A 134 9.48 6.27 2.71
C GLN A 134 9.77 5.93 1.25
N VAL A 135 10.11 6.91 0.40
CA VAL A 135 10.49 6.66 -0.99
C VAL A 135 11.69 5.73 -1.06
N VAL A 136 12.76 6.00 -0.30
CA VAL A 136 13.98 5.19 -0.31
C VAL A 136 13.67 3.74 0.03
N ARG A 137 13.01 3.47 1.16
CA ARG A 137 12.73 2.08 1.56
C ARG A 137 11.76 1.37 0.62
N MET A 138 10.73 2.07 0.12
CA MET A 138 9.74 1.48 -0.77
C MET A 138 10.32 1.19 -2.15
N MET A 139 11.19 2.07 -2.68
CA MET A 139 11.92 1.81 -3.92
C MET A 139 12.84 0.60 -3.76
N SER A 140 13.57 0.49 -2.65
CA SER A 140 14.42 -0.69 -2.39
C SER A 140 13.60 -1.98 -2.26
N ALA A 141 12.38 -1.93 -1.72
CA ALA A 141 11.48 -3.09 -1.68
C ALA A 141 10.96 -3.45 -3.09
N LEU A 142 10.59 -2.46 -3.91
CA LEU A 142 10.19 -2.65 -5.31
C LEU A 142 11.31 -3.26 -6.15
N GLU A 143 12.54 -2.77 -6.01
CA GLU A 143 13.72 -3.28 -6.72
C GLU A 143 14.02 -4.72 -6.33
N ALA A 144 13.98 -5.05 -5.04
CA ALA A 144 14.18 -6.43 -4.58
C ALA A 144 13.08 -7.39 -5.09
N ALA A 145 11.81 -6.97 -5.07
CA ALA A 145 10.70 -7.76 -5.60
C ALA A 145 10.79 -7.94 -7.13
N ARG A 146 11.22 -6.89 -7.86
CA ARG A 146 11.52 -6.96 -9.29
C ARG A 146 12.64 -7.97 -9.57
N ASP A 147 13.71 -7.92 -8.80
CA ASP A 147 14.85 -8.83 -8.98
C ASP A 147 14.48 -10.29 -8.69
N ALA A 148 13.61 -10.53 -7.70
CA ALA A 148 13.09 -11.86 -7.39
C ALA A 148 12.12 -12.42 -8.46
N ALA A 149 11.53 -11.55 -9.30
CA ALA A 149 10.52 -11.92 -10.29
C ALA A 149 10.87 -11.49 -11.72
N ARG A 150 12.17 -11.47 -12.08
CA ARG A 150 12.63 -11.09 -13.42
C ARG A 150 11.87 -11.83 -14.54
N GLY A 151 11.44 -11.06 -15.54
CA GLY A 151 10.61 -11.55 -16.66
C GLY A 151 9.17 -11.92 -16.32
N ARG A 152 8.77 -11.81 -15.05
CA ARG A 152 7.49 -12.24 -14.51
C ARG A 152 6.89 -11.14 -13.63
N GLU A 153 6.00 -11.51 -12.72
CA GLU A 153 5.33 -10.55 -11.84
C GLU A 153 5.57 -10.84 -10.36
N ALA A 154 5.62 -9.79 -9.54
CA ALA A 154 5.70 -9.88 -8.08
C ALA A 154 4.52 -9.14 -7.44
N VAL A 155 4.12 -9.60 -6.26
CA VAL A 155 3.13 -8.91 -5.42
C VAL A 155 3.79 -8.53 -4.10
N ALA A 156 3.65 -7.26 -3.73
CA ALA A 156 4.14 -6.71 -2.47
C ALA A 156 2.98 -6.03 -1.71
N VAL A 157 2.59 -6.58 -0.57
CA VAL A 157 1.47 -6.05 0.23
C VAL A 157 1.97 -5.03 1.27
N SER A 158 1.38 -3.84 1.27
CA SER A 158 1.79 -2.69 2.09
C SER A 158 0.58 -1.84 2.50
N HIS A 159 0.81 -0.57 2.82
CA HIS A 159 -0.14 0.33 3.47
C HIS A 159 -0.33 1.63 2.69
N GLN A 160 -1.32 2.44 3.08
CA GLN A 160 -1.84 3.49 2.21
C GLN A 160 -0.80 4.56 1.89
N LEU A 161 -0.18 5.12 2.93
CA LEU A 161 0.74 6.25 2.76
C LEU A 161 2.02 5.87 1.99
N PRO A 162 2.78 4.81 2.34
CA PRO A 162 4.00 4.45 1.63
C PRO A 162 3.74 4.10 0.16
N ILE A 163 2.65 3.37 -0.15
CA ILE A 163 2.26 3.09 -1.55
C ILE A 163 2.00 4.40 -2.31
N TRP A 164 1.23 5.31 -1.71
CA TRP A 164 0.92 6.58 -2.35
C TRP A 164 2.17 7.45 -2.57
N ILE A 165 3.09 7.47 -1.61
CA ILE A 165 4.31 8.27 -1.67
C ILE A 165 5.28 7.73 -2.74
N VAL A 166 5.53 6.42 -2.79
CA VAL A 166 6.40 5.83 -3.81
C VAL A 166 5.79 5.97 -5.21
N ARG A 167 4.47 5.80 -5.34
CA ARG A 167 3.75 6.08 -6.59
C ARG A 167 3.91 7.55 -7.02
N SER A 168 3.70 8.49 -6.09
CA SER A 168 3.82 9.91 -6.36
C SER A 168 5.23 10.29 -6.82
N PHE A 169 6.26 9.71 -6.20
CA PHE A 169 7.64 9.87 -6.62
C PHE A 169 7.88 9.35 -8.05
N ALA A 170 7.45 8.11 -8.34
CA ALA A 170 7.60 7.49 -9.65
C ALA A 170 6.90 8.27 -10.77
N GLU A 171 5.72 8.84 -10.48
CA GLU A 171 4.95 9.67 -11.41
C GLU A 171 5.41 11.16 -11.41
N LYS A 172 6.51 11.50 -10.72
CA LYS A 172 7.07 12.87 -10.61
C LYS A 172 6.10 13.91 -10.06
N ARG A 173 5.22 13.48 -9.15
CA ARG A 173 4.28 14.33 -8.42
C ARG A 173 4.93 14.90 -7.16
N ARG A 174 4.30 15.93 -6.59
CA ARG A 174 4.69 16.46 -5.26
C ARG A 174 4.41 15.40 -4.20
N LEU A 175 5.35 15.22 -3.27
CA LEU A 175 5.19 14.28 -2.15
C LEU A 175 4.22 14.80 -1.09
N TRP A 176 4.20 16.11 -0.84
CA TRP A 176 3.13 16.74 -0.06
C TRP A 176 1.84 16.78 -0.87
N HIS A 177 0.74 16.34 -0.25
CA HIS A 177 -0.53 16.11 -0.93
C HIS A 177 -1.71 16.27 0.05
N ASP A 178 -2.93 16.34 -0.49
CA ASP A 178 -4.17 16.24 0.30
C ASP A 178 -4.47 14.75 0.56
N PRO A 179 -4.46 14.28 1.82
CA PRO A 179 -4.72 12.87 2.14
C PRO A 179 -6.07 12.34 1.62
N ARG A 180 -7.06 13.23 1.47
CA ARG A 180 -8.43 12.85 1.01
C ARG A 180 -8.49 12.51 -0.48
N ARG A 181 -7.45 12.87 -1.23
CA ARG A 181 -7.35 12.67 -2.69
C ARG A 181 -6.45 11.49 -3.06
N ARG A 182 -5.94 10.73 -2.09
CA ARG A 182 -5.09 9.56 -2.36
C ARG A 182 -5.88 8.52 -3.14
N GLN A 183 -5.40 8.19 -4.33
CA GLN A 183 -5.86 7.04 -5.10
C GLN A 183 -5.07 5.80 -4.64
N CYS A 184 -5.50 5.26 -3.50
CA CYS A 184 -4.97 4.04 -2.87
C CYS A 184 -6.05 3.50 -1.92
N THR A 185 -7.16 3.02 -2.48
CA THR A 185 -8.29 2.46 -1.70
C THR A 185 -7.92 1.10 -1.10
N LEU A 186 -8.69 0.62 -0.11
CA LEU A 186 -8.47 -0.69 0.50
C LEU A 186 -8.49 -1.78 -0.58
N ALA A 187 -7.54 -2.72 -0.51
CA ALA A 187 -7.36 -3.77 -1.50
C ALA A 187 -7.24 -3.27 -2.96
N SER A 188 -6.75 -2.03 -3.15
CA SER A 188 -6.32 -1.55 -4.46
C SER A 188 -4.90 -1.99 -4.79
N MET A 189 -4.57 -1.97 -6.08
CA MET A 189 -3.29 -2.39 -6.62
C MET A 189 -2.66 -1.26 -7.45
N THR A 190 -1.41 -0.94 -7.16
CA THR A 190 -0.57 -0.04 -7.96
C THR A 190 0.55 -0.85 -8.59
N SER A 191 0.61 -0.88 -9.92
CA SER A 191 1.54 -1.74 -10.68
C SER A 191 2.69 -0.92 -11.24
N PHE A 192 3.93 -1.37 -11.03
CA PHE A 192 5.15 -0.77 -11.55
C PHE A 192 5.77 -1.70 -12.58
N THR A 193 5.81 -1.29 -13.85
CA THR A 193 6.38 -2.10 -14.93
C THR A 193 7.79 -1.64 -15.23
N PHE A 194 8.73 -2.57 -15.20
CA PHE A 194 10.14 -2.36 -15.47
C PHE A 194 10.55 -3.03 -16.78
N GLN A 195 11.45 -2.38 -17.50
CA GLN A 195 12.20 -2.96 -18.63
C GLN A 195 13.68 -3.02 -18.19
N GLY A 196 14.17 -4.23 -17.89
CA GLY A 196 15.40 -4.34 -17.10
C GLY A 196 15.25 -3.57 -15.78
N ASP A 197 16.16 -2.65 -15.47
CA ASP A 197 16.08 -1.84 -14.25
C ASP A 197 15.23 -0.58 -14.37
N LYS A 198 14.85 -0.22 -15.59
CA LYS A 198 14.18 1.05 -15.86
C LYS A 198 12.68 0.92 -15.64
N LEU A 199 12.12 1.73 -14.73
CA LEU A 199 10.67 1.88 -14.64
C LEU A 199 10.12 2.55 -15.90
N VAL A 200 9.18 1.88 -16.59
CA VAL A 200 8.61 2.34 -17.86
C VAL A 200 7.13 2.70 -17.76
N SER A 201 6.37 2.14 -16.80
CA SER A 201 4.98 2.55 -16.57
C SER A 201 4.54 2.33 -15.13
N VAL A 202 3.55 3.12 -14.70
CA VAL A 202 2.83 2.95 -13.43
C VAL A 202 1.33 2.85 -13.74
N GLY A 203 0.67 1.80 -13.24
CA GLY A 203 -0.76 1.55 -13.38
C GLY A 203 -1.48 1.51 -12.04
N TYR A 204 -2.81 1.63 -12.04
CA TYR A 204 -3.65 1.52 -10.84
C TYR A 204 -4.96 0.79 -11.16
N SER A 205 -5.37 -0.12 -10.27
CA SER A 205 -6.66 -0.81 -10.34
C SER A 205 -7.27 -1.01 -8.95
N GLU A 206 -8.58 -1.26 -8.90
CA GLU A 206 -9.34 -1.48 -7.65
C GLU A 206 -10.14 -2.80 -7.74
N PRO A 207 -9.50 -3.98 -7.58
CA PRO A 207 -10.16 -5.28 -7.74
C PRO A 207 -11.36 -5.49 -6.81
N ALA A 208 -11.31 -4.92 -5.61
CA ALA A 208 -12.34 -5.05 -4.58
C ALA A 208 -13.23 -3.79 -4.44
N ARG A 209 -13.32 -2.96 -5.49
CA ARG A 209 -13.98 -1.65 -5.43
C ARG A 209 -15.43 -1.71 -4.94
N ASP A 210 -16.17 -2.73 -5.37
CA ASP A 210 -17.56 -3.01 -4.97
C ASP A 210 -17.72 -3.28 -3.48
N LEU A 211 -16.66 -3.77 -2.81
CA LEU A 211 -16.65 -4.08 -1.38
C LEU A 211 -16.25 -2.88 -0.52
N VAL A 212 -15.65 -1.82 -1.11
CA VAL A 212 -15.15 -0.70 -0.32
C VAL A 212 -16.33 0.16 0.18
N PRO A 213 -16.49 0.33 1.51
CA PRO A 213 -17.55 1.17 2.05
C PRO A 213 -17.50 2.58 1.48
N ALA A 214 -18.67 3.15 1.14
CA ALA A 214 -18.76 4.44 0.45
C ALA A 214 -18.03 5.58 1.17
N HIS A 215 -17.98 5.54 2.50
CA HIS A 215 -17.32 6.55 3.34
C HIS A 215 -15.78 6.44 3.36
N LEU A 216 -15.21 5.31 2.90
CA LEU A 216 -13.76 5.09 2.79
C LEU A 216 -13.22 5.38 1.38
N LEU A 217 -14.09 5.78 0.45
CA LEU A 217 -13.70 6.15 -0.90
C LEU A 217 -13.01 7.51 -0.93
N ALA A 218 -12.01 7.65 -1.81
CA ALA A 218 -11.37 8.93 -2.07
C ALA A 218 -12.42 9.99 -2.47
N GLY A 219 -12.37 11.16 -1.83
CA GLY A 219 -13.34 12.24 -2.05
C GLY A 219 -14.71 12.08 -1.34
N ALA A 220 -14.93 11.01 -0.55
CA ALA A 220 -16.15 10.87 0.24
C ALA A 220 -16.30 12.01 1.27
N LYS A 221 -17.54 12.48 1.46
CA LYS A 221 -17.85 13.47 2.51
C LYS A 221 -17.86 12.77 3.88
N PRO A 222 -17.34 13.41 4.95
CA PRO A 222 -17.45 12.87 6.30
C PRO A 222 -18.92 12.64 6.67
N VAL A 223 -19.27 11.42 7.06
CA VAL A 223 -20.61 11.09 7.58
C VAL A 223 -20.60 11.27 9.09
N LYS A 224 -21.53 12.06 9.63
CA LYS A 224 -21.65 12.31 11.07
C LYS A 224 -22.14 11.03 11.76
N GLY A 225 -21.33 10.42 12.63
CA GLY A 225 -21.70 9.24 13.41
C GLY A 225 -21.35 7.88 12.80
N ALA A 226 -20.76 7.81 11.61
CA ALA A 226 -20.20 6.56 11.09
C ALA A 226 -18.90 6.20 11.82
N SER A 227 -18.61 4.89 11.96
CA SER A 227 -17.35 4.40 12.52
C SER A 227 -16.20 5.10 11.81
N LYS A 228 -15.38 5.79 12.61
CA LYS A 228 -14.27 6.57 12.08
C LYS A 228 -13.10 5.61 11.82
N ALA A 229 -13.28 4.68 10.88
CA ALA A 229 -12.23 3.79 10.43
C ALA A 229 -11.21 4.63 9.67
N PHE A 230 -10.28 5.25 10.39
CA PHE A 230 -9.09 5.80 9.79
C PHE A 230 -8.20 4.63 9.42
N GLY A 231 -8.07 4.40 8.12
CA GLY A 231 -6.99 3.57 7.60
C GLY A 231 -5.65 4.19 7.97
N ALA A 232 -4.69 3.30 8.23
CA ALA A 232 -3.27 3.57 8.42
C ALA A 232 -2.74 4.84 7.71
#